data_AF-A0A507EDI2-F1
#
_entry.id   AF-A0A507EDI2-F1
#
_cell.length_a   1.000
_cell.length_b   1.000
_cell.length_c   1.000
_cell.angle_alpha   90.00
_cell.angle_beta   90.00
_cell.angle_gamma   90.00
#
_symmetry.space_group_name_H-M   'P 1'
#
loop_
_entity.id
_entity.type
_entity.pdbx_description
1 polymer ?
#
loop_
_entity_poly.entity_id
_entity_poly.type
_entity_poly.pdbx_seq_one_letter_code
_entity_poly.pdbx_strand_id
1 'polypeptide(L)'
;MAHFVIAGKANDPEYAKAEMLAHHLRTNLPDFHIELIPKHPSQWEEYVRNTYTQKRWSERMARDRTYKDPARLQQMIWRKSGELIGDTGDFLKMVGCETKEMKETYNEELKLSDDLLNDISKETMASLVGKS
;
A
#
# COMPACT_ATOMS: atom_id res chain seq x y z
N MET A 1 13.96 -12.70 3.73
CA MET A 1 12.59 -12.78 3.23
C MET A 1 11.72 -11.69 3.85
N ALA A 2 11.60 -10.57 3.17
CA ALA A 2 10.75 -9.48 3.60
C ALA A 2 9.38 -9.60 2.91
N HIS A 3 8.34 -9.93 3.69
CA HIS A 3 6.98 -10.10 3.18
C HIS A 3 6.10 -8.94 3.62
N PHE A 4 5.58 -8.19 2.65
CA PHE A 4 4.70 -7.05 2.86
C PHE A 4 3.34 -7.30 2.25
N VAL A 5 2.33 -6.69 2.83
CA VAL A 5 0.97 -6.69 2.33
C VAL A 5 0.52 -5.23 2.23
N ILE A 6 0.09 -4.85 1.04
CA ILE A 6 -0.42 -3.52 0.71
C ILE A 6 -1.88 -3.71 0.34
N ALA A 7 -2.78 -3.20 1.16
CA ALA A 7 -4.19 -3.13 0.83
C ALA A 7 -4.59 -1.69 0.61
N GLY A 8 -5.47 -1.43 -0.35
CA GLY A 8 -5.98 -0.09 -0.60
C GLY A 8 -7.23 -0.10 -1.45
N LYS A 9 -7.84 1.08 -1.53
CA LYS A 9 -8.93 1.32 -2.48
C LYS A 9 -8.36 1.28 -3.89
N ALA A 10 -8.97 0.49 -4.76
CA ALA A 10 -8.55 0.40 -6.15
C ALA A 10 -8.73 1.72 -6.93
N ASN A 11 -9.64 2.61 -6.49
CA ASN A 11 -9.88 3.92 -7.11
C ASN A 11 -8.96 5.04 -6.59
N ASP A 12 -7.90 4.70 -5.84
CA ASP A 12 -7.05 5.68 -5.18
C ASP A 12 -5.66 5.76 -5.86
N PRO A 13 -5.24 6.94 -6.35
CA PRO A 13 -3.99 7.10 -7.08
C PRO A 13 -2.76 6.84 -6.20
N GLU A 14 -2.87 7.03 -4.88
CA GLU A 14 -1.78 6.71 -3.98
C GLU A 14 -1.63 5.18 -3.81
N TYR A 15 -2.73 4.40 -3.95
CA TYR A 15 -2.64 2.95 -4.00
C TYR A 15 -2.00 2.46 -5.30
N ALA A 16 -2.34 3.05 -6.44
CA ALA A 16 -1.67 2.76 -7.71
C ALA A 16 -0.16 2.99 -7.60
N LYS A 17 0.26 4.05 -6.90
CA LYS A 17 1.66 4.34 -6.61
C LYS A 17 2.35 3.23 -5.79
N ALA A 18 1.67 2.71 -4.78
CA ALA A 18 2.16 1.59 -3.96
C ALA A 18 2.26 0.29 -4.78
N GLU A 19 1.29 0.05 -5.66
CA GLU A 19 1.23 -1.09 -6.57
C GLU A 19 2.39 -1.09 -7.56
N MET A 20 2.65 0.04 -8.21
CA MET A 20 3.81 0.20 -9.10
C MET A 20 5.12 -0.06 -8.36
N LEU A 21 5.29 0.54 -7.18
CA LEU A 21 6.46 0.33 -6.35
C LEU A 21 6.64 -1.15 -5.98
N ALA A 22 5.55 -1.82 -5.62
CA ALA A 22 5.56 -3.22 -5.28
C ALA A 22 6.00 -4.11 -6.45
N HIS A 23 5.49 -3.83 -7.65
CA HIS A 23 5.89 -4.52 -8.87
C HIS A 23 7.37 -4.30 -9.20
N HIS A 24 7.85 -3.07 -9.04
CA HIS A 24 9.25 -2.73 -9.27
C HIS A 24 10.16 -3.45 -8.27
N LEU A 25 9.85 -3.41 -6.97
CA LEU A 25 10.61 -4.09 -5.93
C LEU A 25 10.65 -5.60 -6.15
N ARG A 26 9.51 -6.23 -6.46
CA ARG A 26 9.45 -7.66 -6.75
C ARG A 26 10.29 -8.06 -7.98
N THR A 27 10.41 -7.17 -8.97
CA THR A 27 11.21 -7.43 -10.18
C THR A 27 12.71 -7.29 -9.92
N ASN A 28 13.10 -6.30 -9.10
CA ASN A 28 14.51 -6.01 -8.84
C ASN A 28 15.08 -6.80 -7.64
N LEU A 29 14.24 -7.21 -6.70
CA LEU A 29 14.64 -7.85 -5.44
C LEU A 29 13.91 -9.20 -5.27
N PRO A 30 14.58 -10.34 -5.54
CA PRO A 30 13.96 -11.66 -5.44
C PRO A 30 13.63 -12.10 -4.01
N ASP A 31 14.17 -11.44 -2.97
CA ASP A 31 13.86 -11.71 -1.56
C ASP A 31 12.70 -10.84 -1.01
N PHE A 32 12.21 -9.89 -1.80
CA PHE A 32 11.04 -9.07 -1.48
C PHE A 32 9.77 -9.71 -2.05
N HIS A 33 8.84 -10.01 -1.15
CA HIS A 33 7.50 -10.45 -1.53
C HIS A 33 6.50 -9.38 -1.10
N ILE A 34 5.70 -8.91 -2.04
CA ILE A 34 4.68 -7.91 -1.78
C ILE A 34 3.35 -8.43 -2.30
N GLU A 35 2.37 -8.50 -1.40
CA GLU A 35 1.00 -8.93 -1.69
C GLU A 35 0.11 -7.71 -1.80
N LEU A 36 -0.49 -7.53 -2.97
CA LEU A 36 -1.39 -6.41 -3.28
C LEU A 36 -2.83 -6.88 -3.11
N ILE A 37 -3.58 -6.16 -2.28
CA ILE A 37 -4.98 -6.45 -1.99
C ILE A 37 -5.82 -5.23 -2.39
N PRO A 38 -6.11 -5.09 -3.70
CA PRO A 38 -7.02 -4.05 -4.15
C PRO A 38 -8.44 -4.39 -3.69
N LYS A 39 -9.12 -3.41 -3.10
CA LYS A 39 -10.52 -3.54 -2.66
C LYS A 39 -11.39 -2.48 -3.28
N HIS A 40 -12.64 -2.88 -3.52
CA HIS A 40 -13.66 -1.95 -3.97
C HIS A 40 -13.91 -0.87 -2.90
N PRO A 41 -14.05 0.41 -3.25
CA PRO A 41 -14.25 1.49 -2.27
C PRO A 41 -15.45 1.25 -1.36
N SER A 42 -16.54 0.64 -1.85
CA SER A 42 -17.71 0.31 -1.03
C SER A 42 -17.47 -0.80 0.00
N GLN A 43 -16.47 -1.65 -0.21
CA GLN A 43 -16.10 -2.74 0.72
C GLN A 43 -14.89 -2.38 1.58
N TRP A 44 -14.21 -1.28 1.27
CA TRP A 44 -12.97 -0.88 1.90
C TRP A 44 -13.15 -0.58 3.39
N GLU A 45 -14.15 0.21 3.76
CA GLU A 45 -14.37 0.61 5.16
C GLU A 45 -14.60 -0.60 6.07
N GLU A 46 -15.40 -1.57 5.62
CA GLU A 46 -15.62 -2.82 6.34
C GLU A 46 -14.35 -3.67 6.41
N TYR A 47 -13.62 -3.78 5.30
CA TYR A 47 -12.37 -4.53 5.23
C TYR A 47 -11.31 -3.98 6.19
N VAL A 48 -11.13 -2.66 6.23
CA VAL A 48 -10.18 -1.99 7.11
C VAL A 48 -10.56 -2.20 8.56
N ARG A 49 -11.83 -2.02 8.92
CA ARG A 49 -12.31 -2.26 10.29
C ARG A 49 -12.06 -3.72 10.72
N ASN A 50 -12.44 -4.68 9.88
CA ASN A 50 -12.23 -6.10 10.16
C ASN A 50 -10.75 -6.45 10.28
N THR A 51 -9.90 -5.98 9.37
CA THR A 51 -8.46 -6.25 9.38
C THR A 51 -7.80 -5.64 10.61
N TYR A 52 -8.15 -4.40 10.94
CA TYR A 52 -7.62 -3.68 12.10
C TYR A 52 -7.95 -4.39 13.41
N THR A 53 -9.19 -4.88 13.55
CA THR A 53 -9.62 -5.68 14.70
C THR A 53 -8.96 -7.07 14.73
N GLN A 54 -8.92 -7.79 13.60
CA GLN A 54 -8.32 -9.13 13.51
C GLN A 54 -6.81 -9.11 13.85
N LYS A 55 -6.09 -8.09 13.40
CA LYS A 55 -4.66 -7.92 13.67
C LYS A 55 -4.36 -7.37 15.07
N ARG A 56 -5.40 -7.02 15.83
CA ARG A 56 -5.32 -6.42 17.17
C ARG A 56 -4.43 -5.18 17.19
N TRP A 57 -4.43 -4.42 16.10
CA TRP A 57 -3.65 -3.18 16.01
C TRP A 57 -4.17 -2.09 16.95
N SER A 58 -5.43 -2.20 17.37
CA SER A 58 -6.03 -1.44 18.47
C SER A 58 -5.37 -1.71 19.83
N GLU A 59 -4.83 -2.90 20.05
CA GLU A 59 -4.23 -3.33 21.33
C GLU A 59 -2.70 -3.29 21.31
N ARG A 60 -2.08 -3.38 20.13
CA ARG A 60 -0.63 -3.21 19.99
C ARG A 60 -0.29 -1.73 20.19
N MET A 61 0.64 -1.44 21.11
CA MET A 61 1.26 -0.12 21.28
C MET A 61 2.12 0.22 20.04
N ALA A 62 1.49 0.47 18.89
CA ALA A 62 2.16 1.08 17.77
C ALA A 62 2.54 2.50 18.19
N ARG A 63 3.84 2.76 18.24
CA ARG A 63 4.46 3.97 18.82
C ARG A 63 4.17 5.26 18.04
N ASP A 64 3.30 5.23 17.04
CA ASP A 64 2.92 6.42 16.28
C ASP A 64 1.39 6.50 16.13
N ARG A 65 0.78 7.37 16.93
CA ARG A 65 -0.68 7.58 17.03
C ARG A 65 -1.20 8.59 16.01
N THR A 66 -0.71 8.57 14.77
CA THR A 66 -1.24 9.50 13.75
C THR A 66 -2.59 9.00 13.19
N TYR A 67 -2.84 7.68 13.20
CA TYR A 67 -4.05 7.07 12.63
C TYR A 67 -4.95 6.42 13.69
N LYS A 68 -5.66 7.27 14.46
CA LYS A 68 -6.68 6.81 15.43
C LYS A 68 -7.96 6.29 14.77
N ASP A 69 -8.22 6.64 13.52
CA ASP A 69 -9.45 6.28 12.83
C ASP A 69 -9.16 5.38 11.63
N PRO A 70 -9.47 4.08 11.72
CA PRO A 70 -9.21 3.14 10.63
C PRO A 70 -10.01 3.51 9.37
N ALA A 71 -11.16 4.20 9.48
CA ALA A 71 -11.95 4.61 8.32
C ALA A 71 -11.29 5.75 7.49
N ARG A 72 -10.31 6.46 8.05
CA ARG A 72 -9.56 7.50 7.33
C ARG A 72 -8.42 6.97 6.47
N LEU A 73 -7.98 5.74 6.71
CA LEU A 73 -6.92 5.11 5.93
C LEU A 73 -7.47 4.77 4.54
N GLN A 74 -6.97 5.42 3.49
CA GLN A 74 -7.26 5.00 2.11
C GLN A 74 -6.50 3.73 1.73
N GLN A 75 -5.42 3.45 2.47
CA GLN A 75 -4.45 2.40 2.22
C GLN A 75 -3.88 1.89 3.54
N MET A 76 -3.48 0.63 3.57
CA MET A 76 -2.89 -0.03 4.73
C MET A 76 -1.73 -0.88 4.26
N ILE A 77 -0.55 -0.60 4.81
CA ILE A 77 0.66 -1.36 4.52
C ILE A 77 1.17 -1.97 5.80
N TRP A 78 1.34 -3.29 5.81
CA TRP A 78 1.85 -4.02 6.95
C TRP A 78 2.77 -5.16 6.52
N ARG A 79 3.66 -5.54 7.42
CA ARG A 79 4.49 -6.74 7.25
C ARG A 79 3.66 -7.97 7.56
N LYS A 80 3.90 -9.08 6.85
CA LYS A 80 3.26 -10.38 7.16
C LYS A 80 3.51 -10.82 8.61
N SER A 81 4.60 -10.34 9.21
CA SER A 81 4.92 -10.46 10.64
C SER A 81 3.90 -9.80 11.60
N GLY A 82 3.01 -8.95 11.08
CA GLY A 82 1.93 -8.27 11.84
C GLY A 82 2.24 -6.85 12.29
N GLU A 83 3.34 -6.27 11.81
CA GLU A 83 3.73 -4.88 12.09
C GLU A 83 3.12 -3.95 11.04
N LEU A 84 2.32 -2.98 11.49
CA LEU A 84 1.76 -1.94 10.63
C LEU A 84 2.87 -0.93 10.31
N ILE A 85 3.10 -0.70 9.04
CA ILE A 85 4.04 0.31 8.55
C ILE A 85 3.29 1.65 8.49
N GLY A 86 2.16 1.67 7.81
CA GLY A 86 1.33 2.87 7.68
C GLY A 86 0.75 2.99 6.29
N ASP A 87 0.86 4.19 5.73
CA ASP A 87 0.47 4.55 4.36
C ASP A 87 1.62 4.39 3.36
N THR A 88 1.34 4.68 2.09
CA THR A 88 2.29 4.57 0.99
C THR A 88 3.49 5.50 1.14
N GLY A 89 3.32 6.66 1.76
CA GLY A 89 4.43 7.55 2.09
C GLY A 89 5.38 6.95 3.11
N ASP A 90 4.86 6.29 4.15
CA ASP A 90 5.70 5.60 5.14
C ASP A 90 6.41 4.39 4.55
N PHE A 91 5.70 3.62 3.70
CA PHE A 91 6.31 2.52 2.95
C PHE A 91 7.42 2.98 2.01
N LEU A 92 7.19 4.07 1.27
CA LEU A 92 8.21 4.71 0.43
C LEU A 92 9.41 5.17 1.25
N LYS A 93 9.17 5.73 2.44
CA LYS A 93 10.23 6.16 3.33
C LYS A 93 11.02 4.97 3.87
N MET A 94 10.37 3.85 4.19
CA MET A 94 11.03 2.61 4.60
C MET A 94 11.95 2.09 3.49
N VAL A 95 11.40 1.88 2.30
CA VAL A 95 12.14 1.34 1.14
C VAL A 95 13.26 2.30 0.71
N GLY A 96 12.95 3.61 0.65
CA GLY A 96 13.92 4.65 0.32
C GLY A 96 14.93 4.96 1.43
N CYS A 97 14.81 4.36 2.61
CA CYS A 97 15.83 4.42 3.66
C CYS A 97 16.87 3.32 3.53
N GLU A 98 16.63 2.26 2.75
CA GLU A 98 17.60 1.19 2.56
C GLU A 98 18.79 1.64 1.68
N THR A 99 18.61 2.57 0.74
CA THR A 99 19.74 3.22 0.02
C THR A 99 19.42 4.66 -0.44
N LYS A 100 20.42 5.56 -0.39
CA LYS A 100 20.31 6.96 -0.87
C LYS A 100 20.01 7.04 -2.38
N GLU A 101 20.62 6.15 -3.18
CA GLU A 101 20.43 6.08 -4.63
C GLU A 101 19.01 5.68 -5.03
N MET A 102 18.36 4.75 -4.31
CA MET A 102 16.96 4.42 -4.56
C MET A 102 16.05 5.63 -4.40
N LYS A 103 16.31 6.51 -3.41
CA LYS A 103 15.46 7.69 -3.17
C LYS A 103 15.40 8.65 -4.36
N GLU A 104 16.50 8.84 -5.09
CA GLU A 104 16.55 9.72 -6.26
C GLU A 104 15.91 9.05 -7.49
N THR A 105 16.24 7.79 -7.77
CA THR A 105 15.61 7.04 -8.88
C THR A 105 14.10 6.87 -8.67
N TYR A 106 13.64 6.60 -7.45
CA TYR A 106 12.22 6.51 -7.14
C TYR A 106 11.52 7.86 -7.19
N ASN A 107 12.15 8.94 -6.73
CA ASN A 107 11.52 10.26 -6.77
C ASN A 107 11.44 10.83 -8.20
N GLU A 108 12.33 10.39 -9.11
CA GLU A 108 12.22 10.67 -10.55
C GLU A 108 11.20 9.78 -11.27
N GLU A 109 11.16 8.47 -11.01
CA GLU A 109 10.12 7.58 -11.54
C GLU A 109 8.73 7.98 -11.01
N LEU A 110 8.61 8.44 -9.77
CA LEU A 110 7.37 8.97 -9.18
C LEU A 110 6.99 10.37 -9.66
N LYS A 111 7.77 11.00 -10.54
CA LYS A 111 7.29 12.09 -11.41
C LYS A 111 6.46 11.57 -12.59
N LEU A 112 6.12 10.29 -12.59
CA LEU A 112 5.00 9.75 -13.34
C LEU A 112 3.81 10.71 -13.23
N SER A 113 3.32 11.16 -14.40
CA SER A 113 2.17 12.07 -14.45
C SER A 113 1.01 11.48 -13.68
N ASP A 114 0.33 12.30 -12.88
CA ASP A 114 -0.93 11.96 -12.19
C ASP A 114 -1.93 11.26 -13.12
N ASP A 115 -1.86 11.54 -14.42
CA ASP A 115 -2.65 10.89 -15.47
C ASP A 115 -2.42 9.36 -15.56
N LEU A 116 -1.17 8.88 -15.50
CA LEU A 116 -0.87 7.43 -15.55
C LEU A 116 -1.30 6.74 -14.25
N LEU A 117 -1.09 7.38 -13.10
CA LEU A 117 -1.56 6.84 -11.82
C LEU A 117 -3.08 6.71 -11.78
N ASN A 118 -3.77 7.68 -12.37
CA ASN A 118 -5.22 7.66 -12.51
C ASN A 118 -5.69 6.57 -13.48
N ASP A 119 -4.95 6.31 -14.57
CA ASP A 119 -5.26 5.24 -15.51
C ASP A 119 -5.10 3.85 -14.86
N ILE A 120 -3.99 3.62 -14.15
CA ILE A 120 -3.75 2.39 -13.38
C ILE A 120 -4.84 2.16 -12.34
N SER A 121 -5.25 3.22 -11.61
CA SER A 121 -6.34 3.13 -10.64
C SER A 121 -7.66 2.72 -11.30
N LYS A 122 -7.96 3.25 -12.49
CA LYS A 122 -9.16 2.88 -13.27
C LYS A 122 -9.08 1.44 -13.77
N GLU A 123 -7.92 0.99 -14.25
CA GLU A 123 -7.72 -0.39 -14.70
C GLU A 123 -7.87 -1.40 -13.56
N THR A 124 -7.32 -1.08 -12.37
CA THR A 124 -7.44 -1.92 -11.18
C THR A 124 -8.90 -1.98 -10.71
N MET A 125 -9.63 -0.87 -10.75
CA MET A 125 -11.08 -0.85 -10.51
C MET A 125 -11.86 -1.69 -11.54
N ALA A 126 -11.56 -1.55 -12.83
CA ALA A 126 -12.22 -2.31 -13.90
C ALA A 126 -11.96 -3.82 -13.77
N SER A 127 -10.74 -4.20 -13.38
CA SER A 127 -10.35 -5.60 -13.14
C SER A 127 -11.08 -6.24 -11.95
N LEU A 128 -11.54 -5.43 -10.99
CA LEU A 128 -12.39 -5.90 -9.89
C LEU A 128 -13.86 -6.06 -10.32
N VAL A 129 -14.37 -5.16 -11.17
CA VAL A 129 -15.75 -5.21 -11.69
C VAL A 129 -15.94 -6.34 -12.70
N GLY A 130 -14.94 -6.64 -13.52
CA GLY A 130 -14.99 -7.71 -14.53
C GLY A 130 -14.88 -9.15 -13.98
N LYS A 131 -14.75 -9.33 -12.66
CA LYS A 131 -14.67 -10.64 -11.99
C LYS A 131 -15.98 -11.09 -11.32
N SER A 132 -17.10 -10.40 -11.58
CA SER A 132 -18.43 -10.76 -11.08
C SER A 132 -19.19 -11.66 -12.05
#